data_AF-A0A061J1T0-F1
#
_entry.id   AF-A0A061J1T0-F1
#
_cell.length_a   1.000
_cell.length_b   1.000
_cell.length_c   1.000
_cell.angle_alpha   90.00
_cell.angle_beta   90.00
_cell.angle_gamma   90.00
#
_symmetry.space_group_name_H-M   'P 1'
#
loop_
_entity.id
_entity.type
_entity.pdbx_description
1 polymer ?
#
loop_
_entity_poly.entity_id
_entity_poly.type
_entity_poly.pdbx_seq_one_letter_code
_entity_poly.pdbx_strand_id
1 'polypeptide(L)'
;MLGFEDFCTAVALRQRRAGAEVPTTANPCEYAQWCREARRRWADAPAKDDRLTFAAEIRREAEAVVAAVLQSAPLGTLAHAVPHRFPAEREQRAVLSSLELLLRLYFFDCENAALLVAIRSLCGEAAELRSSGVFGCERGTYPEVYLLYEFFSLRKLLLNWERLGAENQRTALETALRLVALVESPAHAMLKARLRAARETPHAVATNVANLLACLDAACRDTPYAFASTCRQVMAAVHPGHAEPTGRLSPLLAAEEETDDDNITSPEDASVSHGAWGDQILPTSPPKTHPACGSKYHARYSIPERHASRECPFCVVCHMMEVLFNGYTKTCSWGHGPTERRIAFHLKRHPHVYDVALQRLASLRQGVPLPPCDGVV
;
A
#
# COMPACT_ATOMS: atom_id res chain seq x y z
N MET A 1 -14.59 -33.22 -18.50
CA MET A 1 -13.64 -32.43 -17.69
C MET A 1 -13.66 -33.01 -16.30
N LEU A 2 -12.49 -33.28 -15.70
CA LEU A 2 -12.42 -33.72 -14.30
C LEU A 2 -12.62 -32.48 -13.41
N GLY A 3 -13.54 -32.55 -12.46
CA GLY A 3 -13.83 -31.43 -11.57
C GLY A 3 -12.65 -31.15 -10.62
N PHE A 4 -12.64 -29.97 -10.00
CA PHE A 4 -11.63 -29.63 -8.99
C PHE A 4 -11.61 -30.64 -7.83
N GLU A 5 -12.76 -31.21 -7.48
CA GLU A 5 -12.86 -32.28 -6.48
C GLU A 5 -12.21 -33.59 -6.95
N ASP A 6 -12.35 -33.94 -8.23
CA ASP A 6 -11.69 -35.12 -8.81
C ASP A 6 -10.16 -34.92 -8.84
N PHE A 7 -9.71 -33.70 -9.14
CA PHE A 7 -8.30 -33.34 -9.09
C PHE A 7 -7.74 -33.40 -7.67
N CYS A 8 -8.44 -32.82 -6.70
CA CYS A 8 -8.05 -32.92 -5.30
C CYS A 8 -7.96 -34.39 -4.86
N THR A 9 -8.93 -35.22 -5.26
CA THR A 9 -8.90 -36.66 -4.97
C THR A 9 -7.68 -37.34 -5.60
N ALA A 10 -7.34 -37.01 -6.85
CA ALA A 10 -6.18 -37.55 -7.54
C ALA A 10 -4.83 -37.10 -6.94
N VAL A 11 -4.73 -35.83 -6.52
CA VAL A 11 -3.54 -35.26 -5.87
C VAL A 11 -3.35 -35.84 -4.47
N ALA A 12 -4.43 -35.94 -3.70
CA ALA A 12 -4.44 -36.57 -2.38
C ALA A 12 -3.96 -38.03 -2.47
N LEU A 13 -4.48 -38.79 -3.44
CA LEU A 13 -4.08 -40.18 -3.65
C LEU A 13 -2.59 -40.28 -4.03
N ARG A 14 -2.09 -39.37 -4.86
CA ARG A 14 -0.68 -39.33 -5.28
C ARG A 14 0.25 -39.01 -4.10
N GLN A 15 -0.12 -38.05 -3.26
CA GLN A 15 0.66 -37.67 -2.08
C GLN A 15 0.69 -38.77 -1.02
N ARG A 16 -0.45 -39.43 -0.76
CA ARG A 16 -0.50 -40.60 0.13
C ARG A 16 0.38 -41.74 -0.36
N ARG A 17 0.39 -42.01 -1.67
CA ARG A 17 1.29 -43.01 -2.28
C ARG A 17 2.78 -42.64 -2.17
N ALA A 18 3.09 -41.35 -2.10
CA ALA A 18 4.44 -40.84 -1.87
C ALA A 18 4.82 -40.79 -0.37
N GLY A 19 3.97 -41.31 0.52
CA GLY A 19 4.20 -41.32 1.97
C GLY A 19 3.96 -39.98 2.66
N ALA A 20 3.38 -39.00 1.96
CA ALA A 20 3.02 -37.72 2.54
C ALA A 20 1.63 -37.79 3.19
N GLU A 21 1.51 -37.20 4.39
CA GLU A 21 0.24 -37.08 5.09
C GLU A 21 -0.62 -36.02 4.39
N VAL A 22 -1.87 -36.38 4.07
CA VAL A 22 -2.81 -35.48 3.38
C VAL A 22 -3.88 -35.07 4.39
N PRO A 23 -3.95 -33.78 4.77
CA PRO A 23 -4.94 -33.28 5.71
C PRO A 23 -6.37 -33.63 5.28
N THR A 24 -7.24 -33.87 6.26
CA THR A 24 -8.66 -34.15 6.03
C THR A 24 -9.52 -33.05 6.64
N THR A 25 -10.83 -33.08 6.39
CA THR A 25 -11.79 -32.12 6.97
C THR A 25 -11.84 -32.11 8.50
N ALA A 26 -11.23 -33.10 9.16
CA ALA A 26 -11.03 -33.12 10.61
C ALA A 26 -10.07 -32.03 11.11
N ASN A 27 -9.18 -31.51 10.25
CA ASN A 27 -8.35 -30.33 10.53
C ASN A 27 -8.62 -29.23 9.49
N PRO A 28 -9.63 -28.36 9.72
CA PRO A 28 -10.14 -27.44 8.70
C PRO A 28 -9.11 -26.45 8.17
N CYS A 29 -8.18 -26.00 9.02
CA CYS A 29 -7.14 -25.03 8.63
C CYS A 29 -6.09 -25.65 7.70
N GLU A 30 -5.58 -26.83 8.05
CA GLU A 30 -4.61 -27.55 7.24
C GLU A 30 -5.21 -28.04 5.93
N TYR A 31 -6.48 -28.51 5.97
CA TYR A 31 -7.22 -28.87 4.77
C TYR A 31 -7.43 -27.66 3.85
N ALA A 32 -7.79 -26.49 4.39
CA ALA A 32 -7.95 -25.27 3.60
C ALA A 32 -6.63 -24.76 2.99
N GLN A 33 -5.51 -24.89 3.69
CA GLN A 33 -4.19 -24.56 3.13
C GLN A 33 -3.78 -25.55 2.03
N TRP A 34 -4.00 -26.85 2.27
CA TRP A 34 -3.73 -27.90 1.30
C TRP A 34 -4.58 -27.74 0.03
N CYS A 35 -5.87 -27.45 0.17
CA CYS A 35 -6.77 -27.16 -0.96
C CYS A 35 -6.35 -25.91 -1.75
N ARG A 36 -5.85 -24.87 -1.08
CA ARG A 36 -5.31 -23.67 -1.74
C ARG A 36 -4.07 -23.99 -2.58
N GLU A 37 -3.20 -24.85 -2.08
CA GLU A 37 -2.01 -25.30 -2.82
C GLU A 37 -2.38 -26.22 -4.00
N ALA A 38 -3.32 -27.15 -3.80
CA ALA A 38 -3.87 -27.95 -4.89
C ALA A 38 -4.50 -27.05 -5.96
N ARG A 39 -5.23 -26.00 -5.56
CA ARG A 39 -5.85 -25.03 -6.47
C ARG A 39 -4.85 -24.18 -7.24
N ARG A 40 -3.72 -23.78 -6.65
CA ARG A 40 -2.61 -23.14 -7.38
C ARG A 40 -2.08 -24.05 -8.49
N ARG A 41 -1.82 -25.31 -8.16
CA ARG A 41 -1.33 -26.31 -9.12
C ARG A 41 -2.37 -26.68 -10.18
N TRP A 42 -3.65 -26.55 -9.86
CA TRP A 42 -4.75 -26.69 -10.81
C TRP A 42 -4.84 -25.50 -11.77
N ALA A 43 -4.65 -24.27 -11.28
CA ALA A 43 -4.66 -23.06 -12.11
C ALA A 43 -3.48 -23.00 -13.10
N ASP A 44 -2.36 -23.65 -12.77
CA ASP A 44 -1.20 -23.81 -13.66
C ASP A 44 -1.39 -24.94 -14.71
N ALA A 45 -2.49 -25.70 -14.65
CA ALA A 45 -2.80 -26.73 -15.65
C ALA A 45 -3.42 -26.09 -16.91
N PRO A 46 -3.02 -26.52 -18.13
CA PRO A 46 -3.47 -25.87 -19.35
C PRO A 46 -4.86 -26.37 -19.74
N ALA A 47 -5.91 -25.59 -19.47
CA ALA A 47 -6.87 -25.18 -20.50
C ALA A 47 -8.06 -24.36 -19.94
N LYS A 48 -8.22 -23.20 -20.59
CA LYS A 48 -9.45 -22.53 -21.07
C LYS A 48 -10.67 -22.41 -20.14
N ASP A 49 -10.89 -21.14 -19.84
CA ASP A 49 -12.19 -20.45 -19.75
C ASP A 49 -12.98 -20.67 -18.45
N ASP A 50 -12.68 -19.83 -17.44
CA ASP A 50 -13.37 -19.88 -16.13
C ASP A 50 -13.49 -18.48 -15.45
N ARG A 51 -13.50 -17.39 -16.23
CA ARG A 51 -13.67 -16.04 -15.68
C ARG A 51 -15.05 -15.82 -15.03
N LEU A 52 -16.07 -16.52 -15.49
CA LEU A 52 -17.43 -16.45 -14.94
C LEU A 52 -17.59 -17.31 -13.68
N THR A 53 -16.90 -18.44 -13.62
CA THR A 53 -16.88 -19.36 -12.48
C THR A 53 -16.07 -18.79 -11.31
N PHE A 54 -14.98 -18.08 -11.61
CA PHE A 54 -14.19 -17.35 -10.62
C PHE A 54 -14.99 -16.22 -9.93
N ALA A 55 -15.79 -15.46 -10.69
CA ALA A 55 -16.64 -14.41 -10.12
C ALA A 55 -17.77 -14.98 -9.24
N ALA A 56 -18.36 -16.11 -9.65
CA ALA A 56 -19.37 -16.82 -8.86
C ALA A 56 -18.76 -17.45 -7.59
N GLU A 57 -17.54 -17.98 -7.66
CA GLU A 57 -16.82 -18.52 -6.49
C GLU A 57 -16.37 -17.44 -5.52
N ILE A 58 -15.90 -16.26 -5.99
CA ILE A 58 -15.60 -15.11 -5.12
C ILE A 58 -16.84 -14.65 -4.38
N ARG A 59 -18.00 -14.61 -5.06
CA ARG A 59 -19.27 -14.26 -4.42
C ARG A 59 -19.64 -15.28 -3.33
N ARG A 60 -19.49 -16.57 -3.60
CA ARG A 60 -19.72 -17.66 -2.63
C ARG A 60 -18.73 -17.61 -1.45
N GLU A 61 -17.46 -17.28 -1.69
CA GLU A 61 -16.44 -17.11 -0.65
C GLU A 61 -16.71 -15.86 0.20
N ALA A 62 -17.12 -14.75 -0.40
CA ALA A 62 -17.53 -13.55 0.31
C ALA A 62 -18.77 -13.82 1.18
N GLU A 63 -19.77 -14.53 0.65
CA GLU A 63 -20.95 -14.97 1.40
C GLU A 63 -20.58 -15.94 2.54
N ALA A 64 -19.62 -16.84 2.33
CA ALA A 64 -19.12 -17.76 3.36
C ALA A 64 -18.31 -17.04 4.46
N VAL A 65 -17.52 -16.02 4.11
CA VAL A 65 -16.82 -15.17 5.08
C VAL A 65 -17.82 -14.36 5.88
N VAL A 66 -18.82 -13.75 5.23
CA VAL A 66 -19.91 -13.04 5.92
C VAL A 66 -20.67 -13.99 6.84
N ALA A 67 -21.00 -15.21 6.38
CA ALA A 67 -21.65 -16.23 7.21
C ALA A 67 -20.78 -16.70 8.39
N ALA A 68 -19.47 -16.89 8.20
CA ALA A 68 -18.54 -17.25 9.26
C ALA A 68 -18.39 -16.13 10.30
N VAL A 69 -18.34 -14.87 9.86
CA VAL A 69 -18.30 -13.71 10.77
C VAL A 69 -19.62 -13.57 11.53
N LEU A 70 -20.77 -13.84 10.88
CA LEU A 70 -22.08 -13.88 11.54
C LEU A 70 -22.23 -15.05 12.53
N GLN A 71 -21.58 -16.20 12.25
CA GLN A 71 -21.56 -17.36 13.16
C GLN A 71 -20.51 -17.26 14.29
N SER A 72 -19.59 -16.29 14.23
CA SER A 72 -18.53 -16.10 15.24
C SER A 72 -18.98 -15.35 16.51
N ALA A 73 -20.26 -14.99 16.63
CA ALA A 73 -20.84 -14.51 17.86
C ALA A 73 -21.41 -15.71 18.65
N PRO A 74 -20.70 -16.32 19.62
CA PRO A 74 -19.97 -15.66 20.70
C PRO A 74 -18.72 -16.44 21.18
N LEU A 75 -17.54 -16.19 20.62
CA LEU A 75 -16.29 -16.60 21.29
C LEU A 75 -15.65 -15.38 21.94
N GLY A 76 -16.04 -15.17 23.20
CA GLY A 76 -15.36 -14.26 24.10
C GLY A 76 -13.88 -14.58 24.17
N THR A 77 -13.06 -13.52 24.13
CA THR A 77 -11.76 -13.44 24.81
C THR A 77 -10.82 -14.64 24.65
N LEU A 78 -10.41 -14.95 23.43
CA LEU A 78 -9.08 -15.52 23.18
C LEU A 78 -8.44 -14.78 22.01
N ALA A 79 -8.01 -13.55 22.28
CA ALA A 79 -7.01 -12.90 21.47
C ALA A 79 -5.72 -13.72 21.62
N HIS A 80 -5.47 -14.64 20.70
CA HIS A 80 -4.16 -15.25 20.56
C HIS A 80 -3.21 -14.16 20.05
N ALA A 81 -2.60 -13.44 21.00
CA ALA A 81 -1.44 -12.61 20.76
C ALA A 81 -0.24 -13.53 20.49
N VAL A 82 -0.18 -14.11 19.29
CA VAL A 82 1.08 -14.62 18.75
C VAL A 82 1.74 -13.41 18.09
N PRO A 83 2.93 -12.97 18.54
CA PRO A 83 3.65 -11.88 17.89
C PRO A 83 4.06 -12.35 16.49
N HIS A 84 3.30 -11.97 15.48
CA HIS A 84 3.62 -12.24 14.10
C HIS A 84 4.47 -11.08 13.56
N ARG A 85 5.79 -11.22 13.64
CA ARG A 85 6.67 -10.36 12.83
C ARG A 85 6.40 -10.67 11.36
N PHE A 86 5.81 -9.73 10.63
CA PHE A 86 5.62 -9.79 9.18
C PHE A 86 6.96 -9.60 8.47
N PRO A 87 7.69 -10.66 8.09
CA PRO A 87 9.04 -10.53 7.58
C PRO A 87 9.05 -10.11 6.10
N ALA A 88 7.92 -10.29 5.39
CA ALA A 88 7.77 -10.01 3.98
C ALA A 88 6.87 -8.79 3.74
N GLU A 89 7.36 -7.84 2.93
CA GLU A 89 6.60 -6.65 2.49
C GLU A 89 5.23 -7.02 1.90
N ARG A 90 5.14 -8.18 1.22
CA ARG A 90 3.89 -8.70 0.67
C ARG A 90 2.82 -8.98 1.73
N GLU A 91 3.22 -9.49 2.89
CA GLU A 91 2.30 -9.78 4.00
C GLU A 91 1.82 -8.48 4.66
N GLN A 92 2.74 -7.54 4.88
CA GLN A 92 2.42 -6.21 5.40
C GLN A 92 1.41 -5.48 4.50
N ARG A 93 1.64 -5.52 3.19
CA ARG A 93 0.72 -4.98 2.18
C ARG A 93 -0.64 -5.67 2.20
N ALA A 94 -0.67 -6.99 2.36
CA ALA A 94 -1.92 -7.73 2.45
C ALA A 94 -2.73 -7.28 3.67
N VAL A 95 -2.10 -7.24 4.86
CA VAL A 95 -2.73 -6.77 6.10
C VAL A 95 -3.27 -5.35 5.96
N LEU A 96 -2.46 -4.42 5.44
CA LEU A 96 -2.89 -3.02 5.26
C LEU A 96 -4.00 -2.88 4.21
N SER A 97 -3.97 -3.67 3.14
CA SER A 97 -5.05 -3.67 2.14
C SER A 97 -6.37 -4.21 2.71
N SER A 98 -6.31 -5.25 3.54
CA SER A 98 -7.48 -5.77 4.26
C SER A 98 -7.99 -4.77 5.28
N LEU A 99 -7.09 -4.11 6.02
CA LEU A 99 -7.45 -3.09 7.00
C LEU A 99 -8.11 -1.89 6.31
N GLU A 100 -7.55 -1.38 5.21
CA GLU A 100 -8.17 -0.28 4.45
C GLU A 100 -9.59 -0.65 4.01
N LEU A 101 -9.75 -1.83 3.41
CA LEU A 101 -11.04 -2.28 2.92
C LEU A 101 -12.08 -2.39 4.04
N LEU A 102 -11.70 -3.00 5.17
CA LEU A 102 -12.58 -3.14 6.33
C LEU A 102 -12.99 -1.79 6.92
N LEU A 103 -12.04 -0.86 7.05
CA LEU A 103 -12.31 0.49 7.53
C LEU A 103 -13.28 1.22 6.59
N ARG A 104 -13.08 1.11 5.28
CA ARG A 104 -13.99 1.73 4.30
C ARG A 104 -15.39 1.16 4.38
N LEU A 105 -15.54 -0.16 4.34
CA LEU A 105 -16.84 -0.81 4.49
C LEU A 105 -17.52 -0.37 5.79
N TYR A 106 -16.76 -0.26 6.89
CA TYR A 106 -17.28 0.21 8.16
C TYR A 106 -17.78 1.66 8.09
N PHE A 107 -17.10 2.57 7.39
CA PHE A 107 -17.59 3.94 7.20
C PHE A 107 -18.81 4.04 6.27
N PHE A 108 -19.15 2.98 5.53
CA PHE A 108 -20.43 2.86 4.82
C PHE A 108 -21.54 2.29 5.70
N ASP A 109 -21.22 1.34 6.57
CA ASP A 109 -22.15 0.69 7.49
C ASP A 109 -21.56 0.63 8.91
N CYS A 110 -21.64 1.77 9.62
CA CYS A 110 -21.01 1.95 10.93
C CYS A 110 -21.68 1.15 12.06
N GLU A 111 -22.87 0.60 11.81
CA GLU A 111 -23.64 -0.21 12.76
C GLU A 111 -23.31 -1.71 12.63
N ASN A 112 -22.55 -2.07 11.60
CA ASN A 112 -22.17 -3.45 11.33
C ASN A 112 -21.20 -4.00 12.38
N ALA A 113 -21.74 -4.78 13.32
CA ALA A 113 -20.96 -5.41 14.39
C ALA A 113 -19.88 -6.37 13.85
N ALA A 114 -20.12 -7.03 12.72
CA ALA A 114 -19.19 -7.95 12.08
C ALA A 114 -17.93 -7.23 11.57
N LEU A 115 -18.10 -6.08 10.90
CA LEU A 115 -16.98 -5.24 10.47
C LEU A 115 -16.17 -4.72 11.65
N LEU A 116 -16.85 -4.32 12.73
CA LEU A 116 -16.19 -3.86 13.95
C LEU A 116 -15.33 -4.96 14.61
N VAL A 117 -15.80 -6.22 14.62
CA VAL A 117 -15.03 -7.37 15.12
C VAL A 117 -13.81 -7.63 14.24
N ALA A 118 -13.98 -7.62 12.91
CA ALA A 118 -12.89 -7.86 11.97
C ALA A 118 -11.80 -6.77 12.01
N ILE A 119 -12.17 -5.50 12.17
CA ILE A 119 -11.20 -4.42 12.37
C ILE A 119 -10.42 -4.65 13.67
N ARG A 120 -11.11 -5.01 14.76
CA ARG A 120 -10.46 -5.26 16.06
C ARG A 120 -9.47 -6.42 16.02
N SER A 121 -9.74 -7.47 15.24
CA SER A 121 -8.80 -8.58 15.09
C SER A 121 -7.52 -8.19 14.36
N LEU A 122 -7.50 -7.08 13.62
CA LEU A 122 -6.31 -6.56 12.94
C LEU A 122 -5.62 -5.42 13.71
N CYS A 123 -6.17 -4.98 14.85
CA CYS A 123 -5.61 -3.86 15.60
C CYS A 123 -4.22 -4.18 16.19
N GLY A 124 -3.94 -5.44 16.54
CA GLY A 124 -2.64 -5.84 17.07
C GLY A 124 -1.54 -5.73 16.01
N GLU A 125 -1.82 -6.27 14.83
CA GLU A 125 -0.99 -6.23 13.64
C GLU A 125 -0.79 -4.79 13.16
N ALA A 126 -1.85 -3.98 13.15
CA ALA A 126 -1.76 -2.56 12.85
C ALA A 126 -0.88 -1.80 13.88
N ALA A 127 -0.98 -2.11 15.17
CA ALA A 127 -0.09 -1.50 16.16
C ALA A 127 1.38 -1.88 15.93
N GLU A 128 1.65 -3.14 15.58
CA GLU A 128 3.00 -3.61 15.26
C GLU A 128 3.57 -2.94 14.00
N LEU A 129 2.78 -2.89 12.91
CA LEU A 129 3.17 -2.25 11.65
C LEU A 129 3.41 -0.74 11.81
N ARG A 130 2.63 -0.07 12.66
CA ARG A 130 2.87 1.33 13.02
C ARG A 130 4.16 1.49 13.81
N SER A 131 4.39 0.65 14.82
CA SER A 131 5.60 0.72 15.66
C SER A 131 6.90 0.45 14.89
N SER A 132 6.80 -0.31 13.80
CA SER A 132 7.89 -0.61 12.86
C SER A 132 8.04 0.41 11.73
N GLY A 133 7.23 1.47 11.71
CA GLY A 133 7.31 2.55 10.73
C GLY A 133 6.75 2.20 9.35
N VAL A 134 5.96 1.14 9.21
CA VAL A 134 5.44 0.67 7.92
C VAL A 134 4.23 1.49 7.44
N PHE A 135 3.36 1.95 8.34
CA PHE A 135 2.30 2.91 8.00
C PHE A 135 2.15 4.02 9.05
N GLY A 136 1.95 5.25 8.58
CA GLY A 136 1.93 6.48 9.37
C GLY A 136 1.72 7.72 8.50
N CYS A 137 1.95 8.91 9.05
CA CYS A 137 1.92 10.17 8.29
C CYS A 137 3.30 10.56 7.74
N GLU A 138 4.17 9.60 7.44
CA GLU A 138 5.52 9.87 6.92
C GLU A 138 5.64 9.51 5.44
N ARG A 139 6.54 10.18 4.71
CA ARG A 139 6.75 9.94 3.28
C ARG A 139 7.25 8.52 3.05
N GLY A 140 6.61 7.80 2.12
CA GLY A 140 6.95 6.40 1.81
C GLY A 140 6.26 5.36 2.68
N THR A 141 5.29 5.76 3.49
CA THR A 141 4.40 4.87 4.27
C THR A 141 3.00 4.81 3.65
N TYR A 142 2.00 4.22 4.33
CA TYR A 142 0.58 4.21 3.91
C TYR A 142 -0.28 5.22 4.70
N PRO A 143 -0.19 6.53 4.40
CA PRO A 143 -0.89 7.58 5.13
C PRO A 143 -2.41 7.51 5.01
N GLU A 144 -2.96 7.02 3.90
CA GLU A 144 -4.40 6.88 3.70
C GLU A 144 -5.00 5.87 4.69
N VAL A 145 -4.33 4.73 4.85
CA VAL A 145 -4.75 3.68 5.80
C VAL A 145 -4.62 4.18 7.23
N TYR A 146 -3.54 4.91 7.52
CA TYR A 146 -3.32 5.51 8.83
C TYR A 146 -4.43 6.53 9.18
N LEU A 147 -4.77 7.41 8.24
CA LEU A 147 -5.84 8.40 8.41
C LEU A 147 -7.18 7.73 8.72
N LEU A 148 -7.56 6.71 7.95
CA LEU A 148 -8.79 5.94 8.19
C LEU A 148 -8.78 5.26 9.57
N TYR A 149 -7.64 4.71 9.98
CA TYR A 149 -7.47 4.05 11.27
C TYR A 149 -7.59 5.03 12.45
N GLU A 150 -6.97 6.20 12.35
CA GLU A 150 -7.07 7.25 13.37
C GLU A 150 -8.47 7.88 13.41
N PHE A 151 -9.13 8.06 12.26
CA PHE A 151 -10.53 8.50 12.22
C PHE A 151 -11.51 7.47 12.78
N PHE A 152 -11.23 6.19 12.60
CA PHE A 152 -11.99 5.12 13.26
C PHE A 152 -11.86 5.21 14.79
N SER A 153 -10.65 5.49 15.29
CA SER A 153 -10.40 5.73 16.72
C SER A 153 -11.11 7.01 17.21
N LEU A 154 -11.05 8.10 16.43
CA LEU A 154 -11.73 9.35 16.73
C LEU A 154 -13.26 9.17 16.82
N ARG A 155 -13.87 8.40 15.92
CA ARG A 155 -15.30 8.08 15.97
C ARG A 155 -15.68 7.48 17.32
N LYS A 156 -14.91 6.51 17.81
CA LYS A 156 -15.11 5.90 19.13
C LYS A 156 -14.98 6.90 20.28
N LEU A 157 -14.03 7.83 20.18
CA LEU A 157 -13.84 8.91 21.16
C LEU A 157 -15.03 9.88 21.16
N LEU A 158 -15.53 10.28 19.99
CA LEU A 158 -16.69 11.16 19.85
C LEU A 158 -17.97 10.53 20.42
N LEU A 159 -18.17 9.22 20.22
CA LEU A 159 -19.28 8.48 20.81
C LEU A 159 -19.21 8.38 22.33
N ASN A 160 -18.03 8.56 22.93
CA ASN A 160 -17.81 8.51 24.37
C ASN A 160 -17.35 9.87 24.92
N TRP A 161 -17.64 10.96 24.21
CA TRP A 161 -17.02 12.27 24.44
C TRP A 161 -17.12 12.76 25.89
N GLU A 162 -18.31 12.67 26.48
CA GLU A 162 -18.57 13.10 27.87
C GLU A 162 -17.80 12.31 28.92
N ARG A 163 -17.41 11.07 28.60
CA ARG A 163 -16.62 10.20 29.49
C ARG A 163 -15.12 10.48 29.40
N LEU A 164 -14.68 11.25 28.41
CA LEU A 164 -13.28 11.64 28.26
C LEU A 164 -12.97 12.81 29.19
N GLY A 165 -11.84 12.74 29.89
CA GLY A 165 -11.30 13.89 30.61
C GLY A 165 -10.97 15.05 29.65
N ALA A 166 -11.04 16.29 30.14
CA ALA A 166 -10.86 17.50 29.32
C ALA A 166 -9.52 17.54 28.56
N GLU A 167 -8.45 16.99 29.13
CA GLU A 167 -7.15 16.87 28.47
C GLU A 167 -7.19 15.92 27.27
N ASN A 168 -7.85 14.76 27.42
CA ASN A 168 -8.02 13.79 26.35
C ASN A 168 -8.92 14.33 25.24
N GLN A 169 -9.97 15.08 25.60
CA GLN A 169 -10.82 15.80 24.64
C GLN A 169 -9.98 16.79 23.81
N ARG A 170 -9.17 17.62 24.47
CA ARG A 170 -8.30 18.59 23.78
C ARG A 170 -7.32 17.88 22.83
N THR A 171 -6.63 16.85 23.33
CA THR A 171 -5.64 16.09 22.56
C THR A 171 -6.29 15.41 21.35
N ALA A 172 -7.48 14.83 21.50
CA ALA A 172 -8.23 14.22 20.41
C ALA A 172 -8.58 15.24 19.33
N LEU A 173 -9.07 16.42 19.70
CA LEU A 173 -9.41 17.48 18.74
C LEU A 173 -8.18 18.03 18.03
N GLU A 174 -7.07 18.26 18.74
CA GLU A 174 -5.82 18.72 18.15
C GLU A 174 -5.26 17.70 17.15
N THR A 175 -5.28 16.43 17.51
CA THR A 175 -4.85 15.34 16.62
C THR A 175 -5.75 15.26 15.39
N ALA A 176 -7.07 15.26 15.57
CA ALA A 176 -8.03 15.24 14.48
C ALA A 176 -7.86 16.44 13.52
N LEU A 177 -7.62 17.64 14.05
CA LEU A 177 -7.38 18.85 13.26
C LEU A 177 -6.09 18.80 12.45
N ARG A 178 -5.05 18.16 12.99
CA ARG A 178 -3.80 17.92 12.24
C ARG A 178 -4.04 16.92 11.11
N LEU A 179 -4.70 15.80 11.40
CA LEU A 179 -4.95 14.74 10.43
C LEU A 179 -5.88 15.16 9.30
N VAL A 180 -6.99 15.85 9.60
CA VAL A 180 -7.93 16.33 8.58
C VAL A 180 -7.32 17.35 7.62
N ALA A 181 -6.24 18.03 8.03
CA ALA A 181 -5.54 18.97 7.18
C ALA A 181 -4.63 18.30 6.14
N LEU A 182 -4.43 16.98 6.24
CA LEU A 182 -3.57 16.20 5.35
C LEU A 182 -4.27 15.74 4.08
N VAL A 183 -5.59 15.89 3.99
CA VAL A 183 -6.38 15.56 2.80
C VAL A 183 -7.15 16.79 2.36
N GLU A 184 -6.99 17.13 1.09
CA GLU A 184 -7.69 18.22 0.42
C GLU A 184 -8.95 17.66 -0.23
N SER A 185 -10.11 17.98 0.36
CA SER A 185 -11.42 17.66 -0.20
C SER A 185 -12.54 18.50 0.45
N PRO A 186 -13.71 18.66 -0.21
CA PRO A 186 -14.84 19.35 0.40
C PRO A 186 -15.31 18.70 1.71
N ALA A 187 -15.31 17.37 1.79
CA ALA A 187 -15.70 16.63 2.99
C ALA A 187 -14.73 16.87 4.15
N HIS A 188 -13.41 16.85 3.87
CA HIS A 188 -12.39 17.17 4.87
C HIS A 188 -12.45 18.64 5.32
N ALA A 189 -12.71 19.58 4.41
CA ALA A 189 -12.89 20.98 4.75
C ALA A 189 -14.08 21.20 5.70
N MET A 190 -15.20 20.50 5.43
CA MET A 190 -16.39 20.53 6.30
C MET A 190 -16.08 19.97 7.69
N LEU A 191 -15.46 18.79 7.76
CA LEU A 191 -15.05 18.19 9.04
C LEU A 191 -14.10 19.11 9.82
N LYS A 192 -13.10 19.69 9.15
CA LYS A 192 -12.14 20.64 9.74
C LYS A 192 -12.83 21.85 10.35
N ALA A 193 -13.82 22.43 9.67
CA ALA A 193 -14.59 23.56 10.18
C ALA A 193 -15.36 23.18 11.46
N ARG A 194 -15.99 22.01 11.48
CA ARG A 194 -16.73 21.50 12.64
C ARG A 194 -15.82 21.19 13.82
N LEU A 195 -14.65 20.58 13.59
CA LEU A 195 -13.65 20.32 14.62
C LEU A 195 -13.07 21.62 15.20
N ARG A 196 -12.92 22.68 14.39
CA ARG A 196 -12.49 24.00 14.90
C ARG A 196 -13.53 24.63 15.81
N ALA A 197 -14.81 24.61 15.41
CA ALA A 197 -15.91 25.08 16.25
C ALA A 197 -16.01 24.27 17.56
N ALA A 198 -15.84 22.95 17.48
CA ALA A 198 -15.78 22.06 18.64
C ALA A 198 -14.63 22.40 19.61
N ARG A 199 -13.49 22.85 19.09
CA ARG A 199 -12.35 23.27 19.91
C ARG A 199 -12.63 24.56 20.68
N GLU A 200 -13.35 25.50 20.08
CA GLU A 200 -13.75 26.75 20.73
C GLU A 200 -14.84 26.52 21.78
N THR A 201 -15.75 25.58 21.51
CA THR A 201 -16.87 25.26 22.41
C THR A 201 -16.96 23.75 22.67
N PRO A 202 -16.08 23.16 23.52
CA PRO A 202 -15.99 21.71 23.71
C PRO A 202 -17.27 21.03 24.20
N HIS A 203 -18.11 21.74 24.96
CA HIS A 203 -19.39 21.22 25.46
C HIS A 203 -20.44 21.11 24.34
N ALA A 204 -20.30 21.87 23.26
CA ALA A 204 -21.19 21.79 22.10
C ALA A 204 -20.97 20.52 21.26
N VAL A 205 -19.90 19.77 21.52
CA VAL A 205 -19.65 18.47 20.87
C VAL A 205 -20.71 17.47 21.29
N ALA A 206 -21.01 17.36 22.59
CA ALA A 206 -21.99 16.41 23.11
C ALA A 206 -23.38 16.60 22.49
N THR A 207 -23.77 17.85 22.24
CA THR A 207 -25.06 18.20 21.61
C THR A 207 -25.05 18.06 20.09
N ASN A 208 -23.88 17.91 19.46
CA ASN A 208 -23.72 17.82 18.00
C ASN A 208 -22.95 16.57 17.53
N VAL A 209 -22.85 15.52 18.35
CA VAL A 209 -22.08 14.31 18.03
C VAL A 209 -22.53 13.71 16.69
N ALA A 210 -23.84 13.58 16.46
CA ALA A 210 -24.36 13.01 15.21
C ALA A 210 -23.88 13.78 13.96
N ASN A 211 -23.85 15.12 14.02
CA ASN A 211 -23.39 15.96 12.91
C ASN A 211 -21.88 15.83 12.69
N LEU A 212 -21.09 15.77 13.76
CA LEU A 212 -19.64 15.54 13.67
C LEU A 212 -19.33 14.15 13.10
N LEU A 213 -20.06 13.12 13.54
CA LEU A 213 -19.94 11.76 13.02
C LEU A 213 -20.29 11.68 11.53
N ALA A 214 -21.36 12.33 11.10
CA ALA A 214 -21.72 12.37 9.68
C ALA A 214 -20.63 13.06 8.82
N CYS A 215 -20.03 14.15 9.32
CA CYS A 215 -18.92 14.80 8.63
C CYS A 215 -17.67 13.92 8.60
N LEU A 216 -17.41 13.18 9.69
CA LEU A 216 -16.29 12.25 9.81
C LEU A 216 -16.42 11.11 8.81
N ASP A 217 -17.61 10.50 8.74
CA ASP A 217 -17.89 9.39 7.82
C ASP A 217 -17.75 9.86 6.37
N ALA A 218 -18.27 11.03 6.03
CA ALA A 218 -18.11 11.62 4.70
C ALA A 218 -16.63 11.85 4.34
N ALA A 219 -15.82 12.38 5.27
CA ALA A 219 -14.39 12.58 5.04
C ALA A 219 -13.65 11.23 4.85
N CYS A 220 -13.99 10.21 5.63
CA CYS A 220 -13.39 8.88 5.47
C CYS A 220 -13.72 8.25 4.11
N ARG A 221 -14.97 8.39 3.65
CA ARG A 221 -15.39 7.92 2.31
C ARG A 221 -14.66 8.64 1.18
N ASP A 222 -14.28 9.90 1.40
CA ASP A 222 -13.60 10.75 0.43
C ASP A 222 -12.06 10.71 0.56
N THR A 223 -11.53 9.92 1.50
CA THR A 223 -10.08 9.70 1.64
C THR A 223 -9.57 8.84 0.47
N PRO A 224 -8.47 9.22 -0.21
CA PRO A 224 -7.95 8.50 -1.39
C PRO A 224 -7.56 7.05 -1.07
N TYR A 225 -7.57 6.18 -2.08
CA TYR A 225 -7.22 4.77 -1.91
C TYR A 225 -5.70 4.57 -1.83
N ALA A 226 -5.22 3.88 -0.78
CA ALA A 226 -3.86 3.33 -0.79
C ALA A 226 -3.77 2.08 -1.68
N PHE A 227 -4.82 1.26 -1.68
CA PHE A 227 -4.92 0.01 -2.45
C PHE A 227 -6.08 0.05 -3.46
N ALA A 228 -6.00 1.00 -4.41
CA ALA A 228 -7.07 1.30 -5.36
C ALA A 228 -7.64 0.08 -6.11
N SER A 229 -6.78 -0.85 -6.56
CA SER A 229 -7.22 -2.04 -7.29
C SER A 229 -8.18 -2.92 -6.48
N THR A 230 -7.88 -3.11 -5.19
CA THR A 230 -8.67 -3.95 -4.29
C THR A 230 -9.92 -3.19 -3.84
N CYS A 231 -9.76 -1.94 -3.39
CA CYS A 231 -10.87 -1.16 -2.86
C CYS A 231 -11.93 -0.88 -3.93
N ARG A 232 -11.56 -0.43 -5.14
CA ARG A 232 -12.55 -0.15 -6.20
C ARG A 232 -13.41 -1.37 -6.53
N GLN A 233 -12.79 -2.54 -6.68
CA GLN A 233 -13.51 -3.77 -7.03
C GLN A 233 -14.52 -4.18 -5.97
N VAL A 234 -14.11 -4.21 -4.70
CA VAL A 234 -15.01 -4.64 -3.61
C VAL A 234 -16.06 -3.59 -3.33
N MET A 235 -15.69 -2.30 -3.30
CA MET A 235 -16.65 -1.22 -3.04
C MET A 235 -17.72 -1.14 -4.13
N ALA A 236 -17.36 -1.32 -5.41
CA ALA A 236 -18.34 -1.36 -6.50
C ALA A 236 -19.29 -2.57 -6.39
N ALA A 237 -18.81 -3.70 -5.87
CA ALA A 237 -19.63 -4.90 -5.69
C ALA A 237 -20.61 -4.79 -4.51
N VAL A 238 -20.17 -4.22 -3.39
CA VAL A 238 -20.97 -4.11 -2.16
C VAL A 238 -21.85 -2.85 -2.16
N HIS A 239 -21.38 -1.76 -2.77
CA HIS A 239 -22.07 -0.47 -2.84
C HIS A 239 -22.10 0.07 -4.28
N PRO A 240 -22.92 -0.51 -5.18
CA PRO A 240 -22.92 -0.24 -6.63
C PRO A 240 -23.31 1.18 -7.08
N GLY A 241 -23.53 2.12 -6.16
CA GLY A 241 -23.77 3.55 -6.44
C GLY A 241 -22.76 4.49 -5.78
N HIS A 242 -21.68 3.95 -5.19
CA HIS A 242 -20.68 4.76 -4.53
C HIS A 242 -19.75 5.45 -5.55
N ALA A 243 -19.65 6.78 -5.46
CA ALA A 243 -18.66 7.56 -6.19
C ALA A 243 -17.25 7.39 -5.59
N GLU A 244 -16.23 7.20 -6.41
CA GLU A 244 -14.84 7.09 -5.94
C GLU A 244 -14.41 8.30 -5.08
N PRO A 245 -13.50 8.10 -4.11
CA PRO A 245 -12.96 9.18 -3.30
C PRO A 245 -12.28 10.22 -4.19
N THR A 246 -12.58 11.49 -3.92
CA THR A 246 -12.05 12.64 -4.67
C THR A 246 -10.95 13.37 -3.93
N GLY A 247 -10.74 13.07 -2.64
CA GLY A 247 -9.73 13.70 -1.82
C GLY A 247 -8.31 13.43 -2.31
N ARG A 248 -7.43 14.41 -2.10
CA ARG A 248 -6.01 14.33 -2.46
C ARG A 248 -5.15 14.49 -1.21
N LEU A 249 -4.11 13.69 -1.07
CA LEU A 249 -3.14 13.90 0.00
C LEU A 249 -2.37 15.19 -0.22
N SER A 250 -2.13 15.93 0.86
CA SER A 250 -1.32 17.13 0.84
C SER A 250 0.08 16.84 0.28
N PRO A 251 0.71 17.76 -0.47
CA PRO A 251 2.05 17.58 -1.04
C PRO A 251 3.14 17.20 -0.03
N LEU A 252 2.94 17.53 1.25
CA LEU A 252 3.83 17.13 2.36
C LEU A 252 3.88 15.61 2.57
N LEU A 253 2.83 14.90 2.18
CA LEU A 253 2.69 13.44 2.32
C LEU A 253 2.64 12.71 0.97
N ALA A 254 2.36 13.42 -0.11
CA ALA A 254 2.45 12.87 -1.44
C ALA A 254 3.89 12.37 -1.70
N ALA A 255 4.03 11.08 -2.00
CA ALA A 255 5.11 10.67 -2.87
C ALA A 255 4.98 11.53 -4.14
N GLU A 256 6.07 12.09 -4.65
CA GLU A 256 6.03 12.68 -5.98
C GLU A 256 5.47 11.61 -6.92
N GLU A 257 4.24 11.81 -7.39
CA GLU A 257 3.85 11.29 -8.68
C GLU A 257 4.87 11.91 -9.63
N GLU A 258 5.83 11.11 -10.10
CA GLU A 258 6.51 11.40 -11.34
C GLU A 258 5.38 11.64 -12.34
N THR A 259 5.19 12.91 -12.67
CA THR A 259 4.28 13.33 -13.72
C THR A 259 4.71 12.57 -14.97
N ASP A 260 3.87 11.62 -15.31
CA ASP A 260 3.69 11.03 -16.61
C ASP A 260 3.45 12.20 -17.59
N ASP A 261 4.54 12.74 -18.14
CA ASP A 261 4.51 13.59 -19.33
C ASP A 261 4.89 12.71 -20.53
N ASP A 262 4.31 11.51 -20.61
CA ASP A 262 4.10 10.83 -21.87
C ASP A 262 2.74 11.28 -22.41
N ASN A 263 2.74 12.52 -22.93
CA ASN A 263 1.75 12.97 -23.89
C ASN A 263 1.82 12.02 -25.10
N ILE A 264 1.03 10.95 -25.06
CA ILE A 264 0.73 10.09 -26.20
C ILE A 264 -0.11 10.94 -27.16
N THR A 265 0.55 11.72 -28.00
CA THR A 265 0.07 11.99 -29.35
C THR A 265 0.68 10.93 -30.26
N SER A 266 -0.18 10.02 -30.74
CA SER A 266 0.14 9.15 -31.87
C SER A 266 0.53 10.01 -33.09
N PRO A 267 1.41 9.49 -33.97
CA PRO A 267 2.13 10.29 -34.93
C PRO A 267 1.37 10.48 -36.25
N GLU A 268 1.88 11.43 -37.02
CA GLU A 268 1.72 11.62 -38.47
C GLU A 268 0.44 12.37 -38.92
N ASP A 269 0.56 13.69 -39.10
CA ASP A 269 0.58 14.22 -40.47
C ASP A 269 1.18 15.64 -40.53
N ALA A 270 1.83 15.89 -41.66
CA ALA A 270 2.82 16.91 -41.89
C ALA A 270 2.28 18.34 -42.14
N SER A 271 3.18 19.30 -41.87
CA SER A 271 3.35 20.58 -42.57
C SER A 271 2.38 21.76 -42.27
N VAL A 272 2.91 22.88 -41.78
CA VAL A 272 3.20 24.15 -42.51
C VAL A 272 3.32 25.31 -41.51
N SER A 273 4.54 25.84 -41.40
CA SER A 273 5.00 27.24 -41.30
C SER A 273 4.25 28.39 -40.56
N HIS A 274 5.08 29.12 -39.79
CA HIS A 274 5.21 30.59 -39.61
C HIS A 274 4.39 31.39 -38.57
N GLY A 275 5.16 32.19 -37.79
CA GLY A 275 4.76 33.45 -37.12
C GLY A 275 4.84 33.38 -35.58
N ALA A 276 5.95 33.70 -34.90
CA ALA A 276 6.46 35.03 -34.52
C ALA A 276 5.68 35.76 -33.38
N TRP A 277 6.44 36.40 -32.47
CA TRP A 277 6.08 37.29 -31.32
C TRP A 277 5.75 36.56 -30.00
N GLY A 278 6.65 36.51 -29.00
CA GLY A 278 6.89 37.53 -27.95
C GLY A 278 6.13 37.07 -26.67
N ASP A 279 6.70 36.82 -25.49
CA ASP A 279 7.61 37.63 -24.69
C ASP A 279 8.37 36.79 -23.65
N GLN A 280 9.45 37.39 -23.17
CA GLN A 280 10.44 36.90 -22.22
C GLN A 280 9.87 36.64 -20.82
N ILE A 281 10.16 35.46 -20.26
CA ILE A 281 10.47 35.31 -18.83
C ILE A 281 11.83 34.64 -18.75
N LEU A 282 12.84 35.44 -18.42
CA LEU A 282 14.21 35.02 -18.17
C LEU A 282 14.26 34.28 -16.82
N PRO A 283 14.61 32.98 -16.73
CA PRO A 283 14.90 32.37 -15.44
C PRO A 283 16.29 32.84 -14.98
N THR A 284 16.30 33.80 -14.07
CA THR A 284 17.50 34.19 -13.32
C THR A 284 17.80 33.12 -12.28
N SER A 285 18.41 32.02 -12.72
CA SER A 285 19.22 31.20 -11.83
C SER A 285 20.44 30.69 -12.59
N PRO A 286 21.64 30.75 -11.99
CA PRO A 286 22.84 30.23 -12.65
C PRO A 286 22.62 28.74 -12.94
N PRO A 287 23.06 28.23 -14.10
CA PRO A 287 22.95 26.81 -14.40
C PRO A 287 23.66 26.05 -13.28
N LYS A 288 22.89 25.26 -12.53
CA LYS A 288 23.45 24.32 -11.55
C LYS A 288 24.24 23.29 -12.35
N THR A 289 25.52 23.58 -12.60
CA THR A 289 26.44 22.65 -13.26
C THR A 289 26.71 21.52 -12.28
N HIS A 290 25.86 20.50 -12.34
CA HIS A 290 26.09 19.26 -11.64
C HIS A 290 27.32 18.57 -12.24
N PRO A 291 28.24 18.03 -11.43
CA PRO A 291 29.42 17.35 -11.94
C PRO A 291 29.01 16.13 -12.79
N ALA A 292 29.80 15.80 -13.81
CA ALA A 292 29.57 14.60 -14.60
C ALA A 292 29.68 13.35 -13.72
N CYS A 293 28.85 12.33 -14.03
CA CYS A 293 28.90 11.06 -13.32
C CYS A 293 30.17 10.29 -13.67
N GLY A 294 31.00 9.97 -12.67
CA GLY A 294 32.32 9.33 -12.87
C GLY A 294 32.31 7.81 -12.94
N SER A 295 31.15 7.16 -13.07
CA SER A 295 31.03 5.69 -13.05
C SER A 295 31.18 5.08 -14.44
N LYS A 296 31.88 3.94 -14.53
CA LYS A 296 31.98 3.15 -15.77
C LYS A 296 30.61 2.62 -16.24
N TYR A 297 29.65 2.51 -15.34
CA TYR A 297 28.29 2.02 -15.63
C TYR A 297 27.40 3.08 -16.28
N HIS A 298 27.82 4.34 -16.33
CA HIS A 298 26.95 5.45 -16.73
C HIS A 298 26.44 5.35 -18.16
N ALA A 299 27.33 5.09 -19.12
CA ALA A 299 26.97 4.99 -20.53
C ALA A 299 25.99 3.85 -20.85
N ARG A 300 25.95 2.81 -20.01
CA ARG A 300 25.17 1.60 -20.26
C ARG A 300 23.87 1.52 -19.46
N TYR A 301 23.85 2.05 -18.24
CA TYR A 301 22.72 1.87 -17.31
C TYR A 301 22.07 3.19 -16.88
N SER A 302 22.59 4.34 -17.31
CA SER A 302 22.01 5.66 -17.05
C SER A 302 21.69 6.38 -18.36
N ILE A 303 20.84 7.40 -18.27
CA ILE A 303 20.65 8.36 -19.37
C ILE A 303 21.81 9.38 -19.37
N PRO A 304 22.28 9.85 -20.55
CA PRO A 304 23.43 10.76 -20.68
C PRO A 304 23.27 12.09 -19.94
N GLU A 305 22.03 12.55 -19.76
CA GLU A 305 21.68 13.82 -19.12
C GLU A 305 21.70 13.73 -17.58
N ARG A 306 21.92 12.54 -17.01
CA ARG A 306 22.01 12.38 -15.55
C ARG A 306 23.40 12.75 -15.07
N HIS A 307 23.44 13.60 -14.04
CA HIS A 307 24.68 14.06 -13.44
C HIS A 307 24.90 13.45 -12.05
N ALA A 308 26.14 13.54 -11.57
CA ALA A 308 26.46 13.25 -10.19
C ALA A 308 25.85 14.31 -9.25
N SER A 309 25.53 13.89 -8.03
CA SER A 309 25.09 14.83 -6.99
C SER A 309 26.29 15.53 -6.38
N ARG A 310 26.07 16.67 -5.70
CA ARG A 310 27.18 17.46 -5.12
C ARG A 310 28.07 16.68 -4.15
N GLU A 311 27.50 15.71 -3.45
CA GLU A 311 28.18 14.92 -2.41
C GLU A 311 28.36 13.44 -2.80
N CYS A 312 27.96 13.05 -4.01
CA CYS A 312 28.10 11.70 -4.52
C CYS A 312 28.70 11.74 -5.91
N PRO A 313 29.86 11.10 -6.18
CA PRO A 313 30.54 11.17 -7.48
C PRO A 313 29.77 10.47 -8.62
N PHE A 314 28.61 9.88 -8.31
CA PHE A 314 27.79 9.09 -9.21
C PHE A 314 26.35 9.58 -9.19
N CYS A 315 25.63 9.42 -10.29
CA CYS A 315 24.16 9.49 -10.29
C CYS A 315 23.57 8.31 -9.49
N VAL A 316 22.28 8.36 -9.15
CA VAL A 316 21.62 7.33 -8.33
C VAL A 316 21.82 5.90 -8.85
N VAL A 317 21.71 5.69 -10.17
CA VAL A 317 21.85 4.36 -10.78
C VAL A 317 23.30 3.89 -10.70
N CYS A 318 24.23 4.80 -11.02
CA CYS A 318 25.64 4.49 -11.01
C CYS A 318 26.15 4.22 -9.60
N HIS A 319 25.69 4.96 -8.58
CA HIS A 319 26.07 4.68 -7.20
C HIS A 319 25.62 3.27 -6.78
N MET A 320 24.39 2.88 -7.11
CA MET A 320 23.90 1.53 -6.88
C MET A 320 24.77 0.48 -7.57
N MET A 321 25.15 0.70 -8.84
CA MET A 321 26.00 -0.21 -9.60
C MET A 321 27.42 -0.32 -9.02
N GLU A 322 28.01 0.80 -8.60
CA GLU A 322 29.34 0.84 -7.98
C GLU A 322 29.36 0.08 -6.64
N VAL A 323 28.31 0.21 -5.83
CA VAL A 323 28.17 -0.54 -4.57
C VAL A 323 28.03 -2.04 -4.84
N LEU A 324 27.16 -2.42 -5.77
CA LEU A 324 26.88 -3.83 -6.04
C LEU A 324 28.00 -4.54 -6.79
N PHE A 325 28.60 -3.89 -7.80
CA PHE A 325 29.47 -4.57 -8.77
C PHE A 325 30.92 -4.11 -8.74
N ASN A 326 31.27 -3.01 -8.08
CA ASN A 326 32.63 -2.49 -8.00
C ASN A 326 33.17 -2.37 -6.57
N GLY A 327 32.41 -2.86 -5.58
CA GLY A 327 32.83 -2.86 -4.17
C GLY A 327 32.92 -1.48 -3.54
N TYR A 328 32.17 -0.50 -4.05
CA TYR A 328 32.16 0.86 -3.49
C TYR A 328 31.49 0.88 -2.11
N THR A 329 32.23 1.28 -1.08
CA THR A 329 31.78 1.23 0.32
C THR A 329 31.46 2.57 0.95
N LYS A 330 31.73 3.70 0.27
CA LYS A 330 31.46 5.02 0.85
C LYS A 330 29.94 5.25 0.94
N THR A 331 29.47 5.56 2.14
CA THR A 331 28.08 5.90 2.41
C THR A 331 27.69 7.19 1.72
N CYS A 332 26.59 7.16 0.96
CA CYS A 332 26.02 8.35 0.34
C CYS A 332 25.02 9.03 1.29
N SER A 333 25.20 10.32 1.54
CA SER A 333 24.30 11.17 2.33
C SER A 333 22.89 11.30 1.72
N TRP A 334 22.77 11.12 0.41
CA TRP A 334 21.51 11.18 -0.35
C TRP A 334 20.78 9.83 -0.41
N GLY A 335 21.30 8.84 0.31
CA GLY A 335 20.70 7.52 0.38
C GLY A 335 20.63 6.86 -0.98
N HIS A 336 21.59 7.05 -1.90
CA HIS A 336 21.65 6.41 -3.23
C HIS A 336 21.95 4.90 -3.23
N GLY A 337 22.04 4.28 -2.06
CA GLY A 337 22.38 2.87 -1.91
C GLY A 337 21.41 1.91 -2.64
N PRO A 338 21.84 0.66 -2.85
CA PRO A 338 21.02 -0.33 -3.52
C PRO A 338 19.81 -0.73 -2.65
N THR A 339 18.63 -0.74 -3.28
CA THR A 339 17.40 -1.32 -2.72
C THR A 339 16.73 -2.16 -3.79
N GLU A 340 15.91 -3.14 -3.40
CA GLU A 340 15.16 -3.97 -4.35
C GLU A 340 14.32 -3.12 -5.29
N ARG A 341 13.65 -2.08 -4.75
CA ARG A 341 12.87 -1.12 -5.54
C ARG A 341 13.72 -0.41 -6.60
N ARG A 342 14.93 0.04 -6.27
CA ARG A 342 15.81 0.73 -7.24
C ARG A 342 16.42 -0.21 -8.26
N ILE A 343 16.76 -1.44 -7.85
CA ILE A 343 17.20 -2.49 -8.76
C ILE A 343 16.08 -2.80 -9.76
N ALA A 344 14.84 -2.99 -9.29
CA ALA A 344 13.68 -3.21 -10.14
C ALA A 344 13.39 -2.02 -11.05
N PHE A 345 13.48 -0.80 -10.55
CA PHE A 345 13.19 0.38 -11.36
C PHE A 345 14.26 0.60 -12.45
N HIS A 346 15.55 0.54 -12.11
CA HIS A 346 16.62 0.89 -13.03
C HIS A 346 17.14 -0.27 -13.88
N LEU A 347 17.05 -1.52 -13.40
CA LEU A 347 17.64 -2.68 -14.08
C LEU A 347 16.61 -3.62 -14.71
N LYS A 348 15.30 -3.34 -14.63
CA LYS A 348 14.25 -4.18 -15.25
C LYS A 348 14.44 -4.39 -16.76
N ARG A 349 15.08 -3.45 -17.47
CA ARG A 349 15.42 -3.58 -18.89
C ARG A 349 16.69 -4.41 -19.16
N HIS A 350 17.38 -4.87 -18.11
CA HIS A 350 18.61 -5.67 -18.17
C HIS A 350 18.49 -6.94 -17.31
N PRO A 351 17.71 -7.96 -17.73
CA PRO A 351 17.34 -9.10 -16.87
C PRO A 351 18.52 -9.83 -16.23
N HIS A 352 19.57 -10.11 -17.02
CA HIS A 352 20.79 -10.74 -16.51
C HIS A 352 21.47 -9.92 -15.40
N VAL A 353 21.49 -8.60 -15.53
CA VAL A 353 22.10 -7.70 -14.53
C VAL A 353 21.20 -7.53 -13.31
N TYR A 354 19.88 -7.52 -13.53
CA TYR A 354 18.87 -7.45 -12.49
C TYR A 354 18.96 -8.65 -11.52
N ASP A 355 19.02 -9.88 -12.04
CA ASP A 355 19.10 -11.08 -11.22
C ASP A 355 20.39 -11.11 -10.37
N VAL A 356 21.52 -10.79 -10.99
CA VAL A 356 22.80 -10.71 -10.28
C VAL A 356 22.81 -9.57 -9.27
N ALA A 357 22.17 -8.42 -9.57
CA ALA A 357 22.05 -7.31 -8.63
C ALA A 357 21.24 -7.70 -7.38
N LEU A 358 20.14 -8.44 -7.53
CA LEU A 358 19.35 -8.94 -6.40
C LEU A 358 20.14 -9.93 -5.54
N GLN A 359 20.84 -10.88 -6.15
CA GLN A 359 21.69 -11.84 -5.43
C GLN A 359 22.80 -11.13 -4.63
N ARG A 360 23.41 -10.11 -5.23
CA ARG A 360 24.48 -9.33 -4.59
C ARG A 360 23.94 -8.41 -3.50
N LEU A 361 22.74 -7.85 -3.66
CA LEU A 361 22.07 -7.12 -2.58
C LEU A 361 21.77 -8.02 -1.37
N ALA A 362 21.31 -9.26 -1.62
CA ALA A 362 21.10 -10.23 -0.55
C ALA A 362 22.42 -10.56 0.19
N SER A 363 23.50 -10.75 -0.55
CA SER A 363 24.84 -10.99 0.01
C SER A 363 25.34 -9.78 0.83
N LEU A 364 25.17 -8.57 0.31
CA LEU A 364 25.54 -7.32 1.02
C LEU A 364 24.78 -7.16 2.35
N ARG A 365 23.48 -7.48 2.36
CA ARG A 365 22.65 -7.43 3.59
C ARG A 365 23.07 -8.45 4.64
N GLN A 366 23.66 -9.56 4.22
CA GLN A 366 24.25 -10.56 5.10
C GLN A 366 25.66 -10.17 5.58
N GLY A 367 26.14 -8.98 5.22
CA GLY A 367 27.48 -8.51 5.57
C GLY A 367 28.60 -9.18 4.77
N VAL A 368 28.26 -9.89 3.68
CA VAL A 368 29.25 -10.55 2.81
C VAL A 368 29.93 -9.46 1.97
N PRO A 369 31.28 -9.35 2.00
CA PRO A 369 32.00 -8.44 1.12
C PRO A 369 31.72 -8.75 -0.35
N LEU A 370 31.43 -7.71 -1.13
CA LEU A 370 31.14 -7.82 -2.55
C LEU A 370 32.40 -7.55 -3.39
N PRO A 371 33.12 -8.58 -3.88
CA PRO A 371 34.30 -8.36 -4.74
C PRO A 371 33.87 -7.79 -6.10
N PRO A 372 34.70 -6.98 -6.78
CA PRO A 372 34.39 -6.46 -8.11
C PRO A 372 33.96 -7.58 -9.08
N CYS A 373 32.95 -7.28 -9.91
CA CYS A 373 32.40 -8.21 -10.89
C CYS A 373 32.41 -7.53 -12.25
N ASP A 374 33.33 -7.98 -13.12
CA ASP A 374 33.55 -7.35 -14.43
C ASP A 374 32.57 -7.84 -15.51
N GLY A 375 31.77 -8.87 -15.24
CA GLY A 375 30.76 -9.40 -16.18
C GLY A 375 29.53 -8.52 -16.40
N VAL A 376 29.55 -7.28 -15.90
CA VAL A 376 28.42 -6.34 -15.84
C VAL A 376 28.81 -4.95 -16.37
N VAL A 377 29.97 -4.84 -17.03
CA VAL A 377 30.43 -3.62 -17.71
C VAL A 377 30.00 -3.66 -19.16
#